data_AF-A0A935SGG4-F1
#
_entry.id   AF-A0A935SGG4-F1
#
_cell.length_a   1.000
_cell.length_b   1.000
_cell.length_c   1.000
_cell.angle_alpha   90.00
_cell.angle_beta   90.00
_cell.angle_gamma   90.00
#
_symmetry.space_group_name_H-M   'P 1'
#
loop_
_entity.id
_entity.type
_entity.pdbx_description
1 polymer ?
#
loop_
_entity_poly.entity_id
_entity_poly.type
_entity_poly.pdbx_seq_one_letter_code
_entity_poly.pdbx_strand_id
1 'polypeptide(L)'
;MPSLLRRIFPESLFPRRLDEGAERRMRLAQARAEEAIIETHVRNALMFIDTLSEDMAFDRAIDTYVRVMGVPEPLASLVATRVLVELGEELVPRRALRPKASRDVSVEIEGDGADAPTLVDRPALRLSDSSAAIDR
;
A
#
# COMPACT_ATOMS: atom_id res chain seq x y z
N MET A 1 16.00 54.08 11.04
CA MET A 1 17.03 53.29 10.32
C MET A 1 16.46 51.90 10.05
N PRO A 2 16.17 51.53 8.79
CA PRO A 2 15.63 50.20 8.49
C PRO A 2 16.70 49.12 8.74
N SER A 3 16.25 48.05 9.38
CA SER A 3 17.03 46.96 9.96
C SER A 3 17.93 46.24 8.94
N LEU A 4 19.24 46.19 9.23
CA LEU A 4 20.25 45.39 8.54
C LEU A 4 19.89 43.88 8.51
N LEU A 5 18.98 43.42 9.36
CA LEU A 5 18.51 42.03 9.40
C LEU A 5 17.69 41.65 8.17
N ARG A 6 16.99 42.60 7.52
CA ARG A 6 16.18 42.35 6.31
C ARG A 6 17.04 42.03 5.08
N ARG A 7 18.34 42.36 5.11
CA ARG A 7 19.29 42.09 4.03
C ARG A 7 19.90 40.69 4.12
N ILE A 8 19.88 40.07 5.31
CA ILE A 8 20.45 38.74 5.57
C ILE A 8 19.34 37.67 5.51
N PHE A 9 18.12 38.01 5.92
CA PHE A 9 16.96 37.13 5.85
C PHE A 9 15.90 37.74 4.93
N PRO A 10 15.94 37.49 3.61
CA PRO A 10 14.88 37.92 2.72
C PRO A 10 13.56 37.29 3.15
N GLU A 11 12.46 38.03 3.08
CA GLU A 11 11.09 37.55 3.34
C GLU A 11 10.68 36.35 2.45
N SER A 12 11.54 35.93 1.52
CA SER A 12 11.45 34.71 0.71
C SER A 12 11.87 33.43 1.45
N LEU A 13 12.36 33.51 2.70
CA LEU A 13 12.62 32.34 3.54
C LEU A 13 11.36 31.84 4.25
N PHE A 14 10.27 32.63 4.22
CA PHE A 14 8.96 32.18 4.66
C PHE A 14 8.22 31.61 3.44
N PRO A 15 7.79 30.34 3.49
CA PRO A 15 7.13 29.72 2.36
C PRO A 15 5.84 30.50 2.08
N ARG A 16 5.73 31.09 0.89
CA ARG A 16 4.40 31.42 0.37
C ARG A 16 3.60 30.12 0.45
N ARG A 17 2.47 30.13 1.17
CA ARG A 17 1.55 28.99 1.18
C ARG A 17 1.30 28.60 -0.28
N LEU A 18 1.52 27.33 -0.59
CA LEU A 18 1.19 26.80 -1.90
C LEU A 18 -0.32 27.02 -2.11
N ASP A 19 -0.69 27.38 -3.33
CA ASP A 19 -2.09 27.30 -3.73
C ASP A 19 -2.58 25.84 -3.57
N GLU A 20 -3.86 25.64 -3.25
CA GLU A 20 -4.41 24.32 -2.93
C GLU A 20 -4.15 23.28 -4.04
N GLY A 21 -4.18 23.71 -5.31
CA GLY A 21 -3.87 22.85 -6.44
C GLY A 21 -2.39 22.45 -6.49
N ALA A 22 -1.48 23.34 -6.12
CA ALA A 22 -0.05 23.03 -6.01
C ALA A 22 0.24 22.09 -4.84
N GLU A 23 -0.40 22.31 -3.68
CA GLU A 23 -0.27 21.46 -2.51
C GLU A 23 -0.77 20.03 -2.78
N ARG A 24 -1.93 19.88 -3.44
CA ARG A 24 -2.46 18.57 -3.83
C ARG A 24 -1.52 17.83 -4.80
N ARG A 25 -0.96 18.52 -5.79
CA ARG A 25 0.01 17.92 -6.72
C ARG A 25 1.31 17.51 -6.02
N MET A 26 1.79 18.31 -5.07
CA MET A 26 2.96 17.98 -4.26
C MET A 26 2.72 16.72 -3.43
N ARG A 27 1.59 16.62 -2.72
CA ARG A 27 1.23 15.41 -1.95
C ARG A 27 1.17 14.16 -2.82
N LEU A 28 0.61 14.28 -4.03
CA LEU A 28 0.57 13.16 -4.97
C LEU A 28 1.97 12.76 -5.45
N ALA A 29 2.84 13.73 -5.73
CA ALA A 29 4.22 13.46 -6.11
C ALA A 29 5.00 12.80 -4.97
N GLN A 30 4.80 13.27 -3.74
CA GLN A 30 5.38 12.66 -2.54
C GLN A 30 4.91 11.21 -2.38
N ALA A 31 3.61 10.94 -2.43
CA ALA A 31 3.08 9.58 -2.31
C ALA A 31 3.66 8.63 -3.38
N ARG A 32 3.82 9.11 -4.63
CA ARG A 32 4.48 8.33 -5.68
C ARG A 32 5.96 8.07 -5.40
N ALA A 33 6.67 9.05 -4.85
CA ALA A 33 8.07 8.89 -4.49
C ALA A 33 8.23 7.87 -3.36
N GLU A 34 7.37 7.93 -2.34
CA GLU A 34 7.33 6.96 -1.24
C GLU A 34 7.07 5.54 -1.75
N GLU A 35 6.10 5.36 -2.64
CA GLU A 35 5.81 4.06 -3.26
C GLU A 35 6.99 3.56 -4.11
N ALA A 36 7.61 4.43 -4.90
CA ALA A 36 8.75 4.05 -5.74
C ALA A 36 9.96 3.59 -4.91
N ILE A 37 10.17 4.19 -3.73
CA ILE A 37 11.21 3.75 -2.77
C ILE A 37 10.90 2.34 -2.27
N ILE A 38 9.66 2.09 -1.86
CA ILE A 38 9.23 0.75 -1.40
C ILE A 38 9.43 -0.27 -2.51
N GLU A 39 8.90 -0.01 -3.71
CA GLU A 39 9.01 -0.91 -4.87
C GLU A 39 10.47 -1.26 -5.21
N THR A 40 11.34 -0.25 -5.14
CA THR A 40 12.78 -0.43 -5.39
C THR A 40 13.41 -1.37 -4.36
N HIS A 41 13.11 -1.18 -3.09
CA HIS A 41 13.63 -2.06 -2.04
C HIS A 41 13.11 -3.48 -2.17
N VAL A 42 11.83 -3.68 -2.47
CA VAL A 42 11.24 -5.00 -2.68
C VAL A 42 11.94 -5.73 -3.83
N ARG A 43 12.10 -5.05 -4.98
CA ARG A 43 12.80 -5.62 -6.14
C ARG A 43 14.23 -6.00 -5.81
N ASN A 44 14.95 -5.13 -5.12
CA ASN A 44 16.34 -5.38 -4.71
C ASN A 44 16.45 -6.53 -3.69
N ALA A 45 15.50 -6.61 -2.75
CA ALA A 45 15.45 -7.69 -1.77
C ALA A 45 15.18 -9.05 -2.43
N LEU A 46 14.26 -9.11 -3.40
CA LEU A 46 14.00 -10.34 -4.16
C LEU A 46 15.24 -10.80 -4.93
N MET A 47 15.94 -9.89 -5.60
CA MET A 47 17.23 -10.21 -6.25
C MET A 47 18.28 -10.71 -5.26
N PHE A 48 18.34 -10.10 -4.07
CA PHE A 48 19.27 -10.49 -3.01
C PHE A 48 18.95 -11.88 -2.46
N ILE A 49 17.68 -12.20 -2.25
CA ILE A 49 17.21 -13.52 -1.80
C ILE A 49 17.52 -14.59 -2.85
N ASP A 50 17.21 -14.32 -4.13
CA ASP A 50 17.48 -15.24 -5.23
C ASP A 50 18.98 -15.56 -5.33
N THR A 51 19.82 -14.53 -5.26
CA THR A 51 21.29 -14.66 -5.30
C THR A 51 21.85 -15.51 -4.16
N LEU A 52 21.22 -15.48 -2.98
CA LEU A 52 21.69 -16.19 -1.78
C LEU A 52 20.88 -17.45 -1.46
N SER A 53 20.04 -17.91 -2.39
CA SER A 53 19.11 -19.01 -2.17
C SER A 53 19.79 -20.34 -1.83
N GLU A 54 21.02 -20.56 -2.33
CA GLU A 54 21.84 -21.74 -1.99
C GLU A 54 22.52 -21.63 -0.62
N ASP A 55 22.77 -20.41 -0.14
CA ASP A 55 23.53 -20.15 1.09
C ASP A 55 22.64 -19.96 2.32
N MET A 56 21.40 -19.47 2.15
CA MET A 56 20.49 -19.23 3.27
C MET A 56 19.00 -19.21 2.89
N ALA A 57 18.17 -19.52 3.88
CA ALA A 57 16.72 -19.42 3.76
C ALA A 57 16.25 -17.96 3.57
N PHE A 58 15.15 -17.78 2.84
CA PHE A 58 14.62 -16.47 2.46
C PHE A 58 14.32 -15.57 3.66
N ASP A 59 13.79 -16.10 4.77
CA ASP A 59 13.53 -15.33 5.98
C ASP A 59 14.80 -14.64 6.50
N ARG A 60 15.90 -15.39 6.55
CA ARG A 60 17.21 -14.88 6.98
C ARG A 60 17.80 -13.89 5.98
N ALA A 61 17.56 -14.10 4.69
CA ALA A 61 18.00 -13.19 3.64
C ALA A 61 17.26 -11.84 3.71
N ILE A 62 15.96 -11.83 4.03
CA ILE A 62 15.17 -10.60 4.26
C ILE A 62 15.77 -9.78 5.41
N ASP A 63 15.97 -10.41 6.57
CA ASP A 63 16.57 -9.74 7.74
C ASP A 63 17.98 -9.21 7.42
N THR A 64 18.75 -9.98 6.67
CA THR A 64 20.11 -9.58 6.26
C THR A 64 20.08 -8.41 5.30
N TYR A 65 19.16 -8.40 4.32
CA TYR A 65 18.98 -7.30 3.39
C TYR A 65 18.64 -6.00 4.13
N VAL A 66 17.63 -6.03 5.01
CA VAL A 66 17.21 -4.87 5.80
C VAL A 66 18.37 -4.29 6.59
N ARG A 67 19.13 -5.16 7.26
CA ARG A 67 20.29 -4.77 8.08
C ARG A 67 21.42 -4.17 7.23
N VAL A 68 21.80 -4.82 6.13
CA VAL A 68 22.94 -4.42 5.30
C VAL A 68 22.64 -3.12 4.54
N MET A 69 21.42 -2.99 4.03
CA MET A 69 20.98 -1.81 3.29
C MET A 69 20.54 -0.65 4.21
N GLY A 70 20.51 -0.87 5.53
CA GLY A 70 20.14 0.15 6.50
C GLY A 70 18.72 0.68 6.31
N VAL A 71 17.78 -0.19 5.92
CA VAL A 71 16.39 0.22 5.67
C VAL A 71 15.74 0.65 6.99
N PRO A 72 15.29 1.90 7.14
CA PRO A 72 14.76 2.39 8.41
C PRO A 72 13.37 1.81 8.69
N GLU A 73 12.99 1.74 9.97
CA GLU A 73 11.57 1.55 10.32
C GLU A 73 10.78 2.84 10.06
N PRO A 74 9.51 2.76 9.61
CA PRO A 74 8.67 1.56 9.40
C PRO A 74 8.82 0.91 8.00
N LEU A 75 9.69 1.45 7.14
CA LEU A 75 9.86 1.00 5.76
C LEU A 75 10.32 -0.46 5.69
N ALA A 76 11.20 -0.89 6.59
CA ALA A 76 11.67 -2.27 6.69
C ALA A 76 10.51 -3.27 6.84
N SER A 77 9.57 -3.00 7.75
CA SER A 77 8.38 -3.81 7.98
C SER A 77 7.50 -3.95 6.72
N LEU A 78 7.34 -2.86 5.96
CA LEU A 78 6.58 -2.86 4.70
C LEU A 78 7.29 -3.65 3.60
N VAL A 79 8.60 -3.45 3.45
CA VAL A 79 9.41 -4.18 2.46
C VAL A 79 9.36 -5.68 2.74
N ALA A 80 9.59 -6.12 3.98
CA ALA A 80 9.53 -7.53 4.35
C ALA A 80 8.16 -8.15 4.04
N THR A 81 7.08 -7.49 4.45
CA THR A 81 5.71 -7.94 4.15
C THR A 81 5.49 -8.09 2.64
N ARG A 82 5.91 -7.11 1.84
CA ARG A 82 5.68 -7.13 0.41
C ARG A 82 6.51 -8.20 -0.29
N VAL A 83 7.76 -8.41 0.13
CA VAL A 83 8.60 -9.51 -0.37
C VAL A 83 7.94 -10.86 -0.12
N LEU A 84 7.42 -11.10 1.09
CA LEU A 84 6.72 -12.35 1.41
C LEU A 84 5.48 -12.57 0.53
N VAL A 85 4.74 -11.50 0.20
CA VAL A 85 3.61 -11.56 -0.74
C VAL A 85 4.08 -12.00 -2.13
N GLU A 86 5.13 -11.37 -2.68
CA GLU A 86 5.65 -11.72 -4.01
C GLU A 86 6.20 -13.17 -4.04
N LEU A 87 6.93 -13.60 -3.01
CA LEU A 87 7.39 -15.00 -2.88
C LEU A 87 6.23 -15.99 -2.76
N GLY A 88 5.16 -15.63 -2.03
CA GLY A 88 3.97 -16.45 -1.88
C GLY A 88 3.20 -16.64 -3.19
N GLU A 89 3.11 -15.59 -4.02
CA GLU A 89 2.48 -15.64 -5.34
C GLU A 89 3.23 -16.54 -6.34
N GLU A 90 4.55 -16.65 -6.22
CA GLU A 90 5.36 -17.58 -7.01
C GLU A 90 5.07 -19.05 -6.62
N LEU A 91 4.92 -19.32 -5.33
CA LEU A 91 4.69 -20.66 -4.79
C LEU A 91 3.23 -21.14 -4.90
N VAL A 92 2.26 -20.21 -4.93
CA VAL A 92 0.83 -20.51 -5.07
C VAL A 92 0.34 -19.92 -6.38
N PRO A 93 0.38 -20.67 -7.50
CA PRO A 93 -0.20 -20.22 -8.75
C PRO A 93 -1.67 -19.85 -8.51
N ARG A 94 -2.04 -18.61 -8.81
CA ARG A 94 -3.41 -18.02 -8.69
C ARG A 94 -4.55 -18.90 -9.22
N ARG A 95 -4.23 -19.95 -9.97
CA ARG A 95 -5.14 -20.99 -10.46
C ARG A 95 -5.72 -21.88 -9.35
N ALA A 96 -5.03 -22.07 -8.22
CA ALA A 96 -5.53 -22.87 -7.09
C ALA A 96 -6.65 -22.20 -6.30
N LEU A 97 -6.81 -20.87 -6.44
CA LEU A 97 -7.84 -20.07 -5.78
C LEU A 97 -9.05 -19.78 -6.65
N ARG A 98 -9.24 -20.46 -7.80
CA ARG A 98 -10.50 -20.39 -8.53
C ARG A 98 -11.59 -20.82 -7.53
N PRO A 99 -12.48 -19.92 -7.08
CA PRO A 99 -13.53 -20.30 -6.14
C PRO A 99 -14.25 -21.46 -6.81
N LYS A 100 -14.38 -22.58 -6.09
CA LYS A 100 -15.15 -23.72 -6.58
C LYS A 100 -16.48 -23.12 -7.03
N ALA A 101 -16.71 -23.13 -8.35
CA ALA A 101 -17.92 -22.65 -8.96
C ALA A 101 -19.06 -23.17 -8.10
N SER A 102 -19.82 -22.23 -7.54
CA SER A 102 -21.14 -22.41 -6.93
C SER A 102 -21.57 -23.87 -6.97
N ARG A 103 -21.21 -24.62 -5.92
CA ARG A 103 -21.75 -25.96 -5.71
C ARG A 103 -23.25 -25.79 -5.64
N ASP A 104 -23.91 -26.26 -6.69
CA ASP A 104 -25.26 -26.83 -6.70
C ASP A 104 -26.10 -26.48 -5.47
N VAL A 105 -26.80 -25.34 -5.54
CA VAL A 105 -28.02 -25.16 -4.75
C VAL A 105 -29.17 -25.64 -5.63
N SER A 106 -29.21 -26.95 -5.87
CA SER A 106 -30.47 -27.63 -6.15
C SER A 106 -31.14 -27.86 -4.80
N VAL A 107 -31.66 -26.79 -4.20
CA VAL A 107 -32.50 -26.92 -3.00
C VAL A 107 -33.88 -27.27 -3.51
N GLU A 108 -34.23 -28.54 -3.34
CA GLU A 108 -35.61 -29.02 -3.31
C GLU A 108 -36.37 -28.15 -2.31
N ILE A 109 -37.29 -27.33 -2.81
CA ILE A 109 -38.20 -26.56 -1.96
C ILE A 109 -39.33 -27.50 -1.59
N GLU A 110 -39.20 -28.16 -0.44
CA GLU A 110 -40.36 -28.63 0.31
C GLU A 110 -40.49 -27.82 1.60
N GLY A 111 -41.68 -27.20 1.74
CA GLY A 111 -42.32 -27.07 3.04
C GLY A 111 -41.85 -25.96 3.97
N ASP A 112 -42.53 -24.83 3.83
CA ASP A 112 -43.19 -24.09 4.92
C ASP A 112 -42.34 -23.52 6.09
N GLY A 113 -42.32 -22.19 6.13
CA GLY A 113 -42.19 -21.45 7.38
C GLY A 113 -40.84 -20.76 7.66
N ALA A 114 -40.96 -19.46 7.97
CA ALA A 114 -40.02 -18.60 8.69
C ALA A 114 -38.86 -17.93 7.91
N ASP A 115 -38.83 -16.60 8.07
CA ASP A 115 -37.73 -15.64 7.89
C ASP A 115 -36.68 -15.93 6.80
N ALA A 116 -36.84 -15.24 5.67
CA ALA A 116 -35.81 -15.16 4.65
C ALA A 116 -34.57 -14.41 5.20
N PRO A 117 -33.35 -14.97 5.06
CA PRO A 117 -32.14 -14.22 5.35
C PRO A 117 -31.98 -13.16 4.25
N THR A 118 -32.15 -11.90 4.61
CA THR A 118 -31.85 -10.78 3.72
C THR A 118 -30.33 -10.69 3.56
N LEU A 119 -29.82 -11.22 2.45
CA LEU A 119 -28.46 -11.00 1.98
C LEU A 119 -28.32 -9.51 1.63
N VAL A 120 -27.78 -8.72 2.57
CA VAL A 120 -27.46 -7.31 2.31
C VAL A 120 -26.24 -7.26 1.40
N ASP A 121 -26.48 -7.05 0.11
CA ASP A 121 -25.47 -6.70 -0.88
C ASP A 121 -24.85 -5.35 -0.47
N ARG A 122 -23.61 -5.36 0.02
CA ARG A 122 -22.92 -4.12 0.41
C ARG A 122 -22.40 -3.44 -0.86
N PRO A 123 -22.85 -2.22 -1.18
CA PRO A 123 -22.37 -1.53 -2.37
C PRO A 123 -20.89 -1.18 -2.24
N ALA A 124 -20.14 -1.37 -3.32
CA ALA A 124 -18.72 -1.02 -3.40
C ALA A 124 -18.53 0.48 -3.12
N LEU A 125 -17.72 0.82 -2.11
CA LEU A 125 -17.31 2.19 -1.81
C LEU A 125 -16.73 2.85 -3.08
N ARG A 126 -17.41 3.88 -3.58
CA ARG A 126 -16.93 4.66 -4.72
C ARG A 126 -16.15 5.86 -4.21
N LEU A 127 -15.05 6.18 -4.90
CA LEU A 127 -14.18 7.34 -4.60
C LEU A 127 -14.93 8.69 -4.59
N SER A 128 -16.15 8.74 -5.13
CA SER A 128 -17.03 9.92 -5.15
C SER A 128 -17.64 10.27 -3.79
N ASP A 129 -17.69 9.31 -2.84
CA ASP A 129 -18.46 9.47 -1.62
C ASP A 129 -17.71 10.33 -0.57
N SER A 130 -16.44 10.65 -0.82
CA SER A 130 -15.58 11.45 0.07
C SER A 130 -15.80 12.96 -0.04
N SER A 131 -16.47 13.46 -1.08
CA SER A 131 -16.62 14.91 -1.31
C SER A 131 -17.86 15.54 -0.66
N ALA A 132 -18.74 14.76 -0.03
CA ALA A 132 -20.03 15.26 0.48
C ALA A 132 -20.03 15.62 1.98
N ALA A 133 -18.92 15.45 2.70
CA ALA A 133 -18.89 15.58 4.17
C ALA A 133 -18.28 16.88 4.72
N ILE A 134 -17.91 17.85 3.87
CA ILE A 134 -17.21 19.07 4.32
C ILE A 134 -18.12 20.32 4.38
N ASP A 135 -19.36 20.26 3.90
CA ASP A 135 -20.25 21.42 3.92
C ASP A 135 -21.52 21.17 4.75
N ARG A 136 -21.36 21.25 6.09
CA ARG A 136 -22.44 21.56 7.05
C ARG A 136 -21.89 22.27 8.27
#